data_AF-A0A9E5NMJ7-F1
#
_entry.id   AF-A0A9E5NMJ7-F1
#
_cell.length_a   1.000
_cell.length_b   1.000
_cell.length_c   1.000
_cell.angle_alpha   90.00
_cell.angle_beta   90.00
_cell.angle_gamma   90.00
#
_symmetry.space_group_name_H-M   'P 1'
#
loop_
_entity.id
_entity.type
_entity.pdbx_description
1 polymer ?
#
loop_
_entity_poly.entity_id
_entity_poly.type
_entity_poly.pdbx_seq_one_letter_code
_entity_poly.pdbx_strand_id
1 'polypeptide(L)' 'MRRLIRHVLPHVNAVVPVGTTGEFVYLLEDEKRRVIDITINEVAGRVPVIAGTGCSST' A
#
# COMPACT_ATOMS: atom_id res chain seq x y z
N MET A 1 -10.13 2.12 -0.84
CA MET A 1 -8.74 1.85 -1.27
C MET A 1 -8.57 1.74 -2.80
N ARG A 2 -9.11 0.71 -3.48
CA ARG A 2 -8.92 0.49 -4.94
C ARG A 2 -9.17 1.74 -5.81
N ARG A 3 -10.29 2.44 -5.56
CA ARG A 3 -10.64 3.69 -6.24
C ARG A 3 -9.56 4.78 -6.11
N LEU A 4 -8.96 4.92 -4.93
CA LEU A 4 -7.94 5.92 -4.66
C LEU A 4 -6.67 5.62 -5.47
N ILE A 5 -6.22 4.36 -5.46
CA ILE A 5 -5.06 3.93 -6.25
C ILE A 5 -5.27 4.27 -7.72
N ARG A 6 -6.42 3.87 -8.30
CA ARG A 6 -6.71 4.17 -9.71
C ARG A 6 -6.74 5.66 -10.03
N HIS A 7 -7.19 6.49 -9.08
CA HIS A 7 -7.26 7.94 -9.27
C HIS A 7 -5.86 8.57 -9.25
N VAL A 8 -4.97 8.16 -8.33
CA VAL A 8 -3.64 8.77 -8.20
C VAL A 8 -2.62 8.20 -9.18
N LEU A 9 -2.81 6.97 -9.67
CA LEU A 9 -1.84 6.24 -10.47
C LEU A 9 -1.31 7.00 -11.71
N PRO A 10 -2.12 7.77 -12.46
CA PRO A 10 -1.62 8.57 -13.58
C PRO A 10 -0.74 9.76 -13.17
N HIS A 11 -0.69 10.10 -11.88
CA HIS A 11 -0.10 11.32 -11.35
C HIS A 11 1.08 11.08 -10.39
N VAL A 12 1.48 9.81 -10.18
CA VAL A 12 2.53 9.45 -9.22
C VAL A 12 3.57 8.52 -9.85
N ASN A 13 4.79 8.54 -9.31
CA ASN A 13 5.88 7.67 -9.78
C ASN A 13 6.05 6.40 -8.95
N ALA A 14 5.39 6.29 -7.80
CA ALA A 14 5.40 5.11 -6.93
C ALA A 14 4.18 5.13 -6.00
N VAL A 15 3.85 3.97 -5.42
CA VAL A 15 2.83 3.85 -4.38
C VAL A 15 3.44 3.21 -3.14
N VAL A 16 3.21 3.83 -1.98
CA VAL A 16 3.68 3.32 -0.68
C VAL A 16 2.45 2.95 0.18
N PRO A 17 1.92 1.73 0.06
CA PRO A 17 0.88 1.27 0.96
C PRO A 17 1.45 0.99 2.36
N VAL A 18 0.61 1.08 3.38
CA VAL A 18 0.99 0.71 4.77
C VAL A 18 2.15 1.58 5.30
N GLY A 19 2.25 2.83 4.86
CA GLY A 19 3.10 3.85 5.50
C GLY A 19 2.43 4.48 6.73
N THR A 20 3.06 5.47 7.37
CA THR A 20 2.45 6.21 8.49
C THR A 20 1.10 6.84 8.12
N THR A 21 1.00 7.44 6.92
CA THR A 21 -0.27 7.96 6.38
C THR A 21 -1.28 6.87 6.05
N GLY A 22 -0.79 5.64 5.78
CA GLY A 22 -1.62 4.45 5.65
C GLY A 22 -1.97 3.81 6.98
N GLU A 23 -1.60 4.45 8.11
CA GLU A 23 -2.01 4.06 9.46
C GLU A 23 -1.61 2.63 9.86
N PHE A 24 -0.43 2.18 9.41
CA PHE A 24 0.01 0.78 9.56
C PHE A 24 0.00 0.23 10.99
N VAL A 25 0.16 1.08 12.00
CA VAL A 25 0.21 0.67 13.42
C VAL A 25 -1.14 0.15 13.92
N TYR A 26 -2.23 0.48 13.23
CA TYR A 26 -3.59 0.06 13.60
C TYR A 26 -4.08 -1.17 12.83
N LEU A 27 -3.28 -1.68 11.89
CA LEU A 27 -3.62 -2.86 11.09
C LEU A 27 -2.98 -4.12 11.66
N LEU A 28 -3.75 -5.21 11.68
CA LEU A 28 -3.23 -6.55 11.90
C LEU A 28 -2.32 -6.96 10.73
N GLU A 29 -1.43 -7.94 10.95
CA GLU A 29 -0.48 -8.39 9.92
C GLU A 29 -1.18 -8.86 8.64
N ASP A 30 -2.26 -9.63 8.76
CA ASP A 30 -3.04 -10.09 7.60
C ASP A 30 -3.75 -8.94 6.87
N GLU A 31 -4.14 -7.89 7.59
CA GLU A 31 -4.72 -6.69 6.99
C GLU A 31 -3.65 -5.91 6.21
N LYS A 32 -2.44 -5.79 6.76
CA LYS A 32 -1.29 -5.19 6.05
C LYS A 32 -1.01 -5.95 4.76
N ARG A 33 -0.93 -7.28 4.82
CA ARG A 33 -0.72 -8.15 3.65
C ARG A 33 -1.81 -7.94 2.60
N ARG A 34 -3.08 -7.96 3.03
CA ARG A 34 -4.23 -7.72 2.13
C ARG A 34 -4.18 -6.34 1.45
N VAL A 35 -3.77 -5.30 2.17
CA VAL A 35 -3.61 -3.94 1.62
C VAL A 35 -2.48 -3.92 0.58
N ILE A 36 -1.35 -4.57 0.86
CA ILE A 36 -0.24 -4.70 -0.09
C ILE A 36 -0.68 -5.44 -1.35
N ASP A 37 -1.37 -6.58 -1.21
CA ASP A 37 -1.86 -7.37 -2.34
C ASP A 37 -2.84 -6.58 -3.21
N ILE A 38 -3.78 -5.86 -2.60
CA ILE A 38 -4.70 -4.98 -3.33
C ILE A 38 -3.92 -3.91 -4.09
N THR A 39 -2.88 -3.35 -3.47
CA THR A 39 -2.06 -2.32 -4.11
C THR A 39 -1.32 -2.85 -5.32
N ILE A 40 -0.63 -3.99 -5.18
CA ILE A 40 0.09 -4.66 -6.27
C ILE A 40 -0.87 -4.96 -7.43
N ASN A 41 -2.04 -5.54 -7.13
CA ASN A 41 -3.04 -5.90 -8.13
C ASN A 41 -3.59 -4.67 -8.89
N GLU A 42 -3.88 -3.57 -8.20
CA GLU A 42 -4.41 -2.36 -8.85
C GLU A 42 -3.32 -1.59 -9.63
N VAL A 43 -2.09 -1.57 -9.12
CA VAL A 43 -0.95 -0.91 -9.78
C VAL A 43 -0.57 -1.67 -11.06
N ALA A 44 -0.63 -3.00 -11.04
CA ALA A 44 -0.39 -3.86 -12.19
C ALA A 44 0.94 -3.55 -12.90
N GLY A 45 2.00 -3.32 -12.13
CA GLY A 45 3.35 -3.05 -12.63
C GLY A 45 3.57 -1.67 -13.27
N ARG A 46 2.58 -0.77 -13.26
CA ARG A 46 2.70 0.57 -13.88
C ARG A 46 3.71 1.48 -13.19
N VAL A 47 3.83 1.36 -11.86
CA VAL A 47 4.82 2.06 -11.04
C VAL A 47 5.31 1.12 -9.93
N PRO A 48 6.49 1.36 -9.32
CA PRO A 48 6.94 0.60 -8.17
C PRO A 48 5.98 0.69 -6.98
N VAL A 49 5.83 -0.42 -6.27
CA VAL A 49 5.13 -0.50 -4.98
C VAL A 49 6.16 -0.73 -3.88
N ILE A 50 6.24 0.20 -2.92
CA ILE A 50 7.16 0.12 -1.78
C ILE A 50 6.33 -0.31 -0.58
N ALA A 51 6.38 -1.60 -0.22
CA ALA A 51 5.61 -2.13 0.89
C ALA A 51 6.14 -1.61 2.24
N GLY A 52 5.30 -0.95 3.03
CA GLY A 52 5.62 -0.61 4.41
C GLY A 52 5.61 -1.87 5.29
N THR A 53 6.78 -2.27 5.78
CA THR A 53 6.96 -3.46 6.66
C THR A 53 7.18 -3.08 8.13
N GLY A 54 6.93 -1.81 8.49
CA GLY A 54 7.06 -1.33 9.86
C GLY A 54 6.14 -2.07 10.85
N CYS A 55 6.67 -2.33 12.05
CA CYS A 55 5.94 -2.91 13.16
C CYS A 55 6.47 -2.34 14.49
N SER A 56 5.62 -2.29 15.51
CA SER A 56 6.00 -1.90 16.88
C SER A 56 6.63 -3.04 17.69
N SER A 57 6.63 -4.25 17.13
CA SER A 57 7.23 -5.46 17.71
C SER A 57 8.02 -6.19 16.63
N THR A 58 9.13 -6.80 17.04
CA THR A 58 9.97 -7.68 16.20
C THR A 58 9.43 -9.09 16.15
#